data_AF-A0A973SNT4-F1
#
_entry.id   AF-A0A973SNT4-F1
#
_cell.length_a   1.000
_cell.length_b   1.000
_cell.length_c   1.000
_cell.angle_alpha   90.00
_cell.angle_beta   90.00
_cell.angle_gamma   90.00
#
_symmetry.space_group_name_H-M   'P 1'
#
loop_
_entity.id
_entity.type
_entity.pdbx_description
1 polymer ?
#
loop_
_entity_poly.entity_id
_entity_poly.type
_entity_poly.pdbx_seq_one_letter_code
_entity_poly.pdbx_strand_id
1 'polypeptide(L)'
;ATLRDGLEQPYGGRANGCAVADAWALASLTDRAGLALGVVTWVGMAGFAAVTVINLARLFPPKGGVAGLFATAGSWALTMVIVGLVLLGRRTYSDSRLRRTIGILWDICTFWPRAIHPLAPPCYTERVVPELVGRLDTLTAGERDRVVLSGHSQGSVLAAALVLQLRPEVAGKVRLLTHGSPLRRLYAAFFPAYFGPAALAAVRDTVSWINLYRLSDPIGGPVFCRTDPFAPPAPGNDVDRFCWDPDRPGPGLPLPETRWHSGYWLDPPYEDALDCLAPAAGESGAQAQV
;
A
#
# COMPACT_ATOMS: atom_id res chain seq x y z
N ALA A 1 20.05 -15.25 -13.55
CA ALA A 1 18.83 -15.59 -14.31
C ALA A 1 17.98 -14.33 -14.42
N THR A 2 17.39 -14.05 -15.58
CA THR A 2 16.45 -12.92 -15.69
C THR A 2 15.09 -13.31 -15.08
N LEU A 3 14.27 -12.32 -14.67
CA LEU A 3 12.93 -12.58 -14.12
C LEU A 3 12.08 -13.48 -15.05
N ARG A 4 12.26 -13.31 -16.36
CA ARG A 4 11.57 -14.10 -17.39
C ARG A 4 11.99 -15.56 -17.36
N ASP A 5 13.28 -15.85 -17.23
CA ASP A 5 13.80 -17.23 -17.17
C ASP A 5 13.28 -17.97 -15.93
N GLY A 6 13.17 -17.26 -14.80
CA GLY A 6 12.63 -17.82 -13.55
C GLY A 6 11.13 -18.15 -13.61
N LEU A 7 10.39 -17.53 -14.53
CA LEU A 7 8.94 -17.69 -14.68
C LEU A 7 8.53 -18.71 -15.75
N GLU A 8 9.45 -19.18 -16.59
CA GLU A 8 9.12 -20.15 -17.65
C GLU A 8 8.64 -21.48 -17.07
N GLN A 9 9.35 -22.02 -16.07
CA GLN A 9 8.99 -23.30 -15.46
C GLN A 9 7.70 -23.20 -14.62
N PRO A 10 7.50 -22.21 -13.73
CA PRO A 10 6.27 -22.09 -12.94
C PRO A 10 5.00 -21.87 -13.76
N TYR A 11 5.10 -21.27 -14.95
CA TYR A 11 3.95 -20.92 -15.80
C TYR A 11 3.85 -21.76 -17.08
N GLY A 12 4.60 -22.87 -17.16
CA GLY A 12 4.47 -23.86 -18.23
C GLY A 12 4.84 -23.35 -19.62
N GLY A 13 5.74 -22.35 -19.71
CA GLY A 13 6.25 -21.85 -20.99
C GLY A 13 6.67 -20.38 -20.98
N ARG A 14 7.54 -20.04 -21.94
CA ARG A 14 8.11 -18.69 -22.10
C ARG A 14 7.08 -17.59 -22.33
N ALA A 15 6.03 -17.86 -23.10
CA ALA A 15 5.00 -16.86 -23.40
C ALA A 15 4.26 -16.42 -22.12
N ASN A 16 3.81 -17.39 -21.32
CA ASN A 16 3.15 -17.11 -20.04
C ASN A 16 4.11 -16.45 -19.05
N GLY A 17 5.35 -16.96 -18.94
CA GLY A 17 6.36 -16.37 -18.08
C GLY A 17 6.68 -14.91 -18.42
N CYS A 18 6.75 -14.56 -19.71
CA CYS A 18 6.94 -13.17 -20.16
C CYS A 18 5.76 -12.28 -19.77
N ALA A 19 4.51 -12.73 -19.96
CA ALA A 19 3.33 -11.94 -19.61
C ALA A 19 3.27 -11.61 -18.10
N VAL A 20 3.58 -12.59 -17.25
CA VAL A 20 3.66 -12.40 -15.80
C VAL A 20 4.83 -11.50 -15.42
N ALA A 21 6.00 -11.69 -16.05
CA ALA A 21 7.16 -10.82 -15.83
C ALA A 21 6.86 -9.35 -16.14
N ASP A 22 6.11 -9.09 -17.21
CA ASP A 22 5.73 -7.74 -17.61
C ASP A 22 4.73 -7.12 -16.62
N ALA A 23 3.76 -7.90 -16.11
CA ALA A 23 2.84 -7.46 -15.07
C ALA A 23 3.57 -7.11 -13.76
N TRP A 24 4.50 -7.97 -13.32
CA TRP A 24 5.33 -7.73 -12.13
C TRP A 24 6.27 -6.54 -12.33
N ALA A 25 6.84 -6.37 -13.52
CA ALA A 25 7.69 -5.22 -13.85
C ALA A 25 6.89 -3.92 -13.80
N LEU A 26 5.67 -3.89 -14.35
CA LEU A 26 4.79 -2.73 -14.28
C LEU A 26 4.43 -2.38 -12.83
N ALA A 27 4.08 -3.38 -12.03
CA ALA A 27 3.77 -3.20 -10.61
C ALA A 27 4.98 -2.70 -9.82
N SER A 28 6.21 -3.14 -10.15
CA SER A 28 7.43 -2.68 -9.50
C SER A 28 7.77 -1.20 -9.75
N LEU A 29 7.11 -0.52 -10.69
CA LEU A 29 7.32 0.91 -10.90
C LEU A 29 6.90 1.73 -9.69
N THR A 30 5.88 1.29 -8.95
CA THR A 30 5.39 2.01 -7.76
C THR A 30 6.35 1.92 -6.59
N ASP A 31 7.21 0.90 -6.55
CA ASP A 31 8.29 0.82 -5.56
C ASP A 31 9.28 2.00 -5.66
N ARG A 32 9.32 2.70 -6.81
CA ARG A 32 10.14 3.90 -7.03
C ARG A 32 9.32 5.20 -6.99
N ALA A 33 8.01 5.13 -6.73
CA ALA A 33 7.14 6.31 -6.79
C ALA A 33 7.56 7.40 -5.81
N GLY A 34 7.98 7.03 -4.59
CA GLY A 34 8.49 8.01 -3.61
C GLY A 34 9.74 8.75 -4.09
N LEU A 35 10.71 8.02 -4.66
CA LEU A 35 11.92 8.61 -5.26
C LEU A 35 11.57 9.50 -6.47
N ALA A 36 10.70 9.02 -7.36
CA ALA A 36 10.27 9.77 -8.54
C ALA A 36 9.56 11.07 -8.13
N LEU A 37 8.63 11.01 -7.16
CA LEU A 37 7.94 12.18 -6.64
C LEU A 37 8.93 13.15 -5.96
N GLY A 38 9.89 12.62 -5.20
CA GLY A 38 10.96 13.41 -4.59
C GLY A 38 11.79 14.15 -5.63
N VAL A 39 12.23 13.49 -6.70
CA VAL A 39 12.98 14.09 -7.81
C VAL A 39 12.15 15.14 -8.53
N VAL A 40 10.88 14.85 -8.87
CA VAL A 40 9.99 15.82 -9.52
C VAL A 40 9.77 17.06 -8.66
N THR A 41 9.54 16.87 -7.36
CA THR A 41 9.37 17.96 -6.40
C THR A 41 10.65 18.80 -6.29
N TRP A 42 11.81 18.16 -6.22
CA TRP A 42 13.10 18.84 -6.18
C TRP A 42 13.38 19.65 -7.45
N VAL A 43 13.13 19.06 -8.63
CA VAL A 43 13.29 19.75 -9.92
C VAL A 43 12.34 20.94 -10.02
N GLY A 44 11.09 20.78 -9.59
CA GLY A 44 10.13 21.87 -9.52
C GLY A 44 10.57 22.99 -8.58
N MET A 45 11.06 22.65 -7.39
CA MET A 45 11.52 23.62 -6.39
C MET A 45 12.80 24.34 -6.82
N ALA A 46 13.75 23.62 -7.42
CA ALA A 46 14.96 24.22 -8.00
C ALA A 46 14.62 25.15 -9.16
N GLY A 47 13.68 24.76 -10.04
CA GLY A 47 13.18 25.61 -11.11
C GLY A 47 12.50 26.87 -10.56
N PHE A 48 11.65 26.74 -9.55
CA PHE A 48 11.00 27.87 -8.89
C PHE A 48 12.01 28.82 -8.23
N ALA A 49 13.00 28.28 -7.52
CA ALA A 49 14.07 29.07 -6.91
C ALA A 49 14.89 29.80 -7.98
N ALA A 50 15.29 29.13 -9.06
CA ALA A 50 16.05 29.73 -10.15
C ALA A 50 15.28 30.88 -10.81
N VAL A 51 13.99 30.70 -11.12
CA VAL A 51 13.12 31.76 -11.67
C VAL A 51 13.02 32.94 -10.69
N THR A 52 12.87 32.65 -9.39
CA THR A 52 12.79 33.67 -8.35
C THR A 52 14.08 34.48 -8.25
N VAL A 53 15.25 33.84 -8.25
CA VAL A 53 16.56 34.51 -8.24
C VAL A 53 16.76 35.35 -9.50
N ILE A 54 16.45 34.81 -10.68
CA ILE A 54 16.54 35.53 -11.95
C ILE A 54 15.69 36.80 -11.95
N ASN A 55 14.48 36.72 -11.39
CA ASN A 55 13.57 37.85 -11.26
C ASN A 55 14.10 38.91 -10.28
N LEU A 56 14.52 38.49 -9.08
CA LEU A 56 15.08 39.38 -8.05
C LEU A 56 16.36 40.08 -8.50
N ALA A 57 17.26 39.36 -9.17
CA ALA A 57 18.51 39.89 -9.70
C ALA A 57 18.32 40.73 -10.99
N ARG A 58 17.07 40.85 -11.49
CA ARG A 58 16.72 41.57 -12.71
C ARG A 58 17.57 41.17 -13.93
N LEU A 59 18.02 39.92 -13.98
CA LEU A 59 18.91 39.41 -15.03
C LEU A 59 18.24 39.39 -16.41
N PHE A 60 16.91 39.31 -16.44
CA PHE A 60 16.09 39.52 -17.64
C PHE A 60 15.00 40.56 -17.35
N PRO A 61 14.98 41.72 -18.02
CA PRO A 61 13.92 42.70 -17.83
C PRO A 61 12.57 42.12 -18.30
N PRO A 62 11.49 42.21 -17.50
CA PRO A 62 10.19 41.58 -17.80
C PRO A 62 9.40 42.29 -18.92
N LYS A 63 10.01 43.25 -19.63
CA LYS A 63 9.36 44.04 -20.68
C LYS A 63 10.04 43.77 -22.03
N GLY A 64 9.47 42.83 -22.78
CA GLY A 64 9.83 42.51 -24.16
C GLY A 64 10.87 41.38 -24.31
N GLY A 65 10.69 40.55 -25.36
CA GLY A 65 11.58 39.44 -25.70
C GLY A 65 11.15 38.07 -25.15
N VAL A 66 12.09 37.11 -25.15
CA VAL A 66 11.85 35.69 -24.80
C VAL A 66 11.29 35.51 -23.38
N ALA A 67 11.71 36.35 -22.43
CA ALA A 67 11.21 36.32 -21.05
C ALA A 67 9.71 36.67 -20.93
N GLY A 68 9.22 37.62 -21.73
CA GLY A 68 7.79 37.96 -21.79
C GLY A 68 6.95 36.85 -22.44
N LEU A 69 7.51 36.15 -23.42
CA LEU A 69 6.91 34.96 -24.02
C LEU A 69 6.77 33.81 -23.00
N PHE A 70 7.83 33.52 -22.23
CA PHE A 70 7.77 32.51 -21.16
C PHE A 70 6.78 32.88 -20.05
N ALA A 71 6.71 34.14 -19.64
CA ALA A 71 5.74 34.60 -18.64
C ALA A 71 4.29 34.48 -19.14
N THR A 72 4.04 34.82 -20.40
CA THR A 72 2.71 34.71 -21.03
C THR A 72 2.33 33.24 -21.21
N ALA A 73 3.25 32.41 -21.71
CA ALA A 73 3.07 30.97 -21.84
C ALA A 73 2.81 30.30 -20.48
N GLY A 74 3.55 30.68 -19.43
CA GLY A 74 3.36 30.20 -18.07
C GLY A 74 2.00 30.61 -17.48
N SER A 75 1.52 31.83 -17.77
CA SER A 75 0.20 32.30 -17.34
C SER A 75 -0.93 31.54 -18.01
N TRP A 76 -0.82 31.29 -19.32
CA TRP A 76 -1.76 30.43 -20.05
C TRP A 76 -1.70 28.97 -19.59
N ALA A 77 -0.52 28.43 -19.31
CA ALA A 77 -0.36 27.10 -18.74
C ALA A 77 -1.05 26.97 -17.37
N LEU A 78 -0.86 27.96 -16.48
CA LEU A 78 -1.54 27.99 -15.19
C LEU A 78 -3.06 28.06 -15.35
N THR A 79 -3.54 28.87 -16.29
CA THR A 79 -4.97 28.98 -16.61
C THR A 79 -5.54 27.66 -17.11
N MET A 80 -4.82 26.98 -18.00
CA MET A 80 -5.18 25.64 -18.50
C MET A 80 -5.18 24.59 -17.38
N VAL A 81 -4.25 24.66 -16.42
CA VAL A 81 -4.26 23.79 -15.24
C VAL A 81 -5.50 24.03 -14.38
N ILE A 82 -5.84 25.29 -14.10
CA ILE A 82 -7.04 25.64 -13.32
C ILE A 82 -8.31 25.17 -14.03
N VAL A 83 -8.45 25.44 -15.32
CA VAL A 83 -9.58 24.95 -16.14
C VAL A 83 -9.61 23.42 -16.16
N GLY A 84 -8.46 22.77 -16.30
CA GLY A 84 -8.31 21.33 -16.24
C GLY A 84 -8.77 20.75 -14.90
N LEU A 85 -8.41 21.37 -13.77
CA LEU A 85 -8.87 20.97 -12.43
C LEU A 85 -10.39 21.13 -12.29
N VAL A 86 -10.98 22.21 -12.82
CA VAL A 86 -12.45 22.41 -12.82
C VAL A 86 -13.13 21.34 -13.65
N LEU A 87 -12.61 21.04 -14.85
CA LEU A 87 -13.15 19.99 -15.72
C LEU A 87 -13.00 18.61 -15.09
N LEU A 88 -11.86 18.32 -14.44
CA LEU A 88 -11.61 17.09 -13.71
C LEU A 88 -12.58 16.93 -12.54
N GLY A 89 -12.82 18.02 -11.78
CA GLY A 89 -13.82 18.07 -10.72
C GLY A 89 -15.23 17.76 -11.25
N ARG A 90 -15.63 18.36 -12.38
CA ARG A 90 -16.91 18.03 -13.04
C ARG A 90 -16.97 16.58 -13.50
N ARG A 91 -15.89 16.06 -14.06
CA ARG A 91 -15.81 14.66 -14.55
C ARG A 91 -15.87 13.65 -13.40
N THR A 92 -15.37 14.01 -12.23
CA THR A 92 -15.45 13.20 -11.00
C THR A 92 -16.89 12.86 -10.63
N TYR A 93 -17.83 13.78 -10.85
CA TYR A 93 -19.24 13.53 -10.57
C TYR A 93 -19.87 12.51 -11.53
N SER A 94 -19.36 12.41 -12.76
CA SER A 94 -19.93 11.56 -13.81
C SER A 94 -19.23 10.20 -13.98
N ASP A 95 -17.94 10.09 -13.60
CA ASP A 95 -17.14 8.88 -13.80
C ASP A 95 -16.91 8.13 -12.48
N SER A 96 -17.38 6.88 -12.41
CA SER A 96 -17.26 6.01 -11.25
C SER A 96 -15.81 5.58 -10.96
N ARG A 97 -14.96 5.43 -11.99
CA ARG A 97 -13.54 5.09 -11.80
C ARG A 97 -12.78 6.27 -11.22
N LEU A 98 -13.00 7.46 -11.75
CA LEU A 98 -12.32 8.68 -11.30
C LEU A 98 -12.75 9.08 -9.88
N ARG A 99 -14.04 8.92 -9.56
CA ARG A 99 -14.57 9.07 -8.19
C ARG A 99 -13.93 8.09 -7.22
N ARG A 100 -13.70 6.83 -7.63
CA ARG A 100 -13.02 5.84 -6.78
C ARG A 100 -11.58 6.24 -6.50
N THR A 101 -10.83 6.70 -7.50
CA THR A 101 -9.45 7.17 -7.30
C THR A 101 -9.38 8.37 -6.36
N ILE A 102 -10.28 9.35 -6.53
CA ILE A 102 -10.36 10.51 -5.65
C ILE A 102 -10.79 10.10 -4.23
N GLY A 103 -11.68 9.12 -4.11
CA GLY A 103 -12.06 8.53 -2.81
C GLY A 103 -10.85 7.93 -2.09
N ILE A 104 -9.99 7.18 -2.78
CA ILE A 104 -8.76 6.63 -2.18
C ILE A 104 -7.83 7.75 -1.70
N LEU A 105 -7.63 8.80 -2.51
CA LEU A 105 -6.83 9.95 -2.10
C LEU A 105 -7.42 10.66 -0.88
N TRP A 106 -8.75 10.83 -0.87
CA TRP A 106 -9.48 11.41 0.24
C TRP A 106 -9.38 10.57 1.52
N ASP A 107 -9.44 9.24 1.42
CA ASP A 107 -9.28 8.30 2.54
C ASP A 107 -7.87 8.42 3.13
N ILE A 108 -6.83 8.54 2.29
CA ILE A 108 -5.45 8.77 2.76
C ILE A 108 -5.35 10.11 3.49
N CYS A 109 -5.95 11.18 2.95
CA CYS A 109 -5.92 12.50 3.57
C CYS A 109 -6.71 12.54 4.91
N THR A 110 -7.87 11.89 4.97
CA THR A 110 -8.74 11.86 6.15
C THR A 110 -8.39 10.75 7.14
N PHE A 111 -7.34 9.98 6.88
CA PHE A 111 -6.80 9.02 7.85
C PHE A 111 -6.12 9.72 9.04
N TRP A 112 -5.48 10.88 8.80
CA TRP A 112 -4.61 11.52 9.78
C TRP A 112 -5.38 12.33 10.83
N PRO A 113 -5.00 12.24 12.13
CA PRO A 113 -5.65 13.01 13.19
C PRO A 113 -5.63 14.51 12.88
N ARG A 114 -6.73 15.20 13.23
CA ARG A 114 -6.85 16.65 12.98
C ARG A 114 -5.84 17.48 13.79
N ALA A 115 -5.19 16.86 14.78
CA ALA A 115 -4.17 17.46 15.63
C ALA A 115 -3.00 18.11 14.86
N ILE A 116 -2.79 17.75 13.60
CA ILE A 116 -1.65 18.22 12.80
C ILE A 116 -2.00 19.50 12.01
N HIS A 117 -3.29 19.83 11.78
CA HIS A 117 -3.68 21.10 11.14
C HIS A 117 -5.17 21.47 11.37
N PRO A 118 -5.51 22.72 11.77
CA PRO A 118 -6.90 23.12 12.06
C PRO A 118 -7.88 22.99 10.87
N LEU A 119 -7.38 23.15 9.65
CA LEU A 119 -8.16 23.03 8.40
C LEU A 119 -8.16 21.60 7.82
N ALA A 120 -7.55 20.62 8.50
CA ALA A 120 -7.64 19.25 8.04
C ALA A 120 -9.10 18.76 8.12
N PRO A 121 -9.59 18.05 7.08
CA PRO A 121 -10.92 17.47 7.11
C PRO A 121 -11.10 16.52 8.32
N PRO A 122 -12.34 16.32 8.81
CA PRO A 122 -12.60 15.40 9.92
C PRO A 122 -12.00 14.04 9.62
N CYS A 123 -11.17 13.52 10.54
CA CYS A 123 -10.53 12.24 10.30
C CYS A 123 -11.45 11.10 10.74
N TYR A 124 -11.57 10.07 9.90
CA TYR A 124 -12.46 8.95 10.23
C TYR A 124 -11.86 8.09 11.35
N THR A 125 -10.53 8.07 11.49
CA THR A 125 -9.78 7.28 12.45
C THR A 125 -10.09 7.67 13.91
N GLU A 126 -10.32 8.97 14.19
CA GLU A 126 -10.74 9.47 15.52
C GLU A 126 -12.03 8.83 16.02
N ARG A 127 -12.88 8.34 15.11
CA ARG A 127 -14.10 7.63 15.43
C ARG A 127 -13.93 6.11 15.33
N VAL A 128 -13.39 5.65 14.20
CA VAL A 128 -13.36 4.22 13.86
C VAL A 128 -12.43 3.44 14.79
N VAL A 129 -11.29 4.00 15.18
CA VAL A 129 -10.34 3.25 16.03
C VAL A 129 -10.91 2.98 17.42
N PRO A 130 -11.42 3.97 18.18
CA PRO A 130 -12.04 3.70 19.48
C PRO A 130 -13.22 2.72 19.42
N GLU A 131 -14.07 2.82 18.38
CA GLU A 131 -15.19 1.90 18.17
C GLU A 131 -14.69 0.45 17.92
N LEU A 132 -13.62 0.28 17.13
CA LEU A 132 -13.01 -1.03 16.89
C LEU A 132 -12.33 -1.60 18.13
N VAL A 133 -11.65 -0.77 18.95
CA VAL A 133 -11.10 -1.20 20.24
C VAL A 133 -12.22 -1.74 21.14
N GLY A 134 -13.30 -0.98 21.33
CA GLY A 134 -14.43 -1.42 22.16
C GLY A 134 -15.12 -2.68 21.62
N ARG A 135 -15.16 -2.85 20.29
CA ARG A 135 -15.67 -4.07 19.67
C ARG A 135 -14.75 -5.26 19.93
N LEU A 136 -13.44 -5.08 19.86
CA LEU A 136 -12.47 -6.13 20.19
C LEU A 136 -12.53 -6.50 21.67
N ASP A 137 -12.68 -5.52 22.57
CA ASP A 137 -12.91 -5.78 24.00
C ASP A 137 -14.12 -6.69 24.21
N THR A 138 -15.22 -6.42 23.50
CA THR A 138 -16.44 -7.22 23.58
C THR A 138 -16.25 -8.64 23.02
N LEU A 139 -15.60 -8.74 21.85
CA LEU A 139 -15.37 -10.02 21.17
C LEU A 139 -14.29 -10.89 21.83
N THR A 140 -13.47 -10.31 22.71
CA THR A 140 -12.40 -11.01 23.43
C THR A 140 -12.70 -11.15 24.92
N ALA A 141 -13.96 -10.96 25.32
CA ALA A 141 -14.41 -11.02 26.71
C ALA A 141 -14.24 -12.43 27.32
N GLY A 142 -14.48 -13.49 26.55
CA GLY A 142 -14.27 -14.87 26.98
C GLY A 142 -12.79 -15.27 26.98
N GLU A 143 -12.42 -16.22 27.84
CA GLU A 143 -11.04 -16.70 27.95
C GLU A 143 -10.53 -17.42 26.69
N ARG A 144 -11.43 -18.12 26.01
CA ARG A 144 -11.14 -18.87 24.77
C ARG A 144 -11.38 -18.07 23.50
N ASP A 145 -11.95 -16.88 23.61
CA ASP A 145 -12.26 -16.08 22.44
C ASP A 145 -10.97 -15.57 21.79
N ARG A 146 -10.91 -15.69 20.47
CA ARG A 146 -9.82 -15.25 19.62
C ARG A 146 -10.41 -14.53 18.41
N VAL A 147 -9.75 -13.47 17.97
CA VAL A 147 -10.22 -12.66 16.85
C VAL A 147 -9.12 -12.51 15.81
N VAL A 148 -9.43 -12.78 14.55
CA VAL A 148 -8.56 -12.44 13.41
C VAL A 148 -9.05 -11.13 12.80
N LEU A 149 -8.19 -10.13 12.83
CA LEU A 149 -8.39 -8.85 12.18
C LEU A 149 -7.85 -8.92 10.75
N SER A 150 -8.76 -9.01 9.77
CA SER A 150 -8.39 -9.01 8.35
C SER A 150 -8.47 -7.61 7.76
N GLY A 151 -7.36 -7.11 7.21
CA GLY A 151 -7.24 -5.77 6.63
C GLY A 151 -6.74 -5.79 5.19
N HIS A 152 -7.61 -5.41 4.25
CA HIS A 152 -7.22 -5.17 2.84
C HIS A 152 -6.80 -3.72 2.63
N SER A 153 -5.71 -3.48 1.90
CA SER A 153 -5.36 -2.13 1.42
C SER A 153 -5.35 -1.10 2.56
N GLN A 154 -6.17 -0.04 2.50
CA GLN A 154 -6.34 0.94 3.58
C GLN A 154 -6.74 0.32 4.94
N GLY A 155 -7.52 -0.75 4.93
CA GLY A 155 -7.88 -1.51 6.13
C GLY A 155 -6.67 -2.12 6.83
N SER A 156 -5.61 -2.47 6.11
CA SER A 156 -4.36 -2.95 6.73
C SER A 156 -3.64 -1.85 7.53
N VAL A 157 -3.74 -0.60 7.07
CA VAL A 157 -3.14 0.56 7.74
C VAL A 157 -3.89 0.90 9.01
N LEU A 158 -5.22 0.90 8.91
CA LEU A 158 -6.10 1.05 10.08
C LEU A 158 -5.87 -0.07 11.09
N ALA A 159 -5.76 -1.31 10.64
CA ALA A 159 -5.53 -2.46 11.51
C ALA A 159 -4.18 -2.38 12.23
N ALA A 160 -3.11 -1.99 11.54
CA ALA A 160 -1.80 -1.77 12.16
C ALA A 160 -1.85 -0.65 13.22
N ALA A 161 -2.51 0.48 12.92
CA ALA A 161 -2.69 1.57 13.87
C ALA A 161 -3.56 1.19 15.08
N LEU A 162 -4.56 0.33 14.87
CA LEU A 162 -5.43 -0.22 15.92
C LEU A 162 -4.65 -1.13 16.86
N VAL A 163 -3.81 -2.03 16.32
CA VAL A 163 -3.01 -2.98 17.11
C VAL A 163 -2.13 -2.27 18.12
N LEU A 164 -1.49 -1.16 17.74
CA LEU A 164 -0.64 -0.36 18.63
C LEU A 164 -1.40 0.33 19.78
N GLN A 165 -2.74 0.32 19.75
CA GLN A 165 -3.60 0.90 20.78
C GLN A 165 -4.29 -0.16 21.65
N LEU A 166 -4.06 -1.45 21.37
CA LEU A 166 -4.64 -2.54 22.14
C LEU A 166 -3.95 -2.67 23.51
N ARG A 167 -4.76 -2.99 24.52
CA ARG A 167 -4.24 -3.41 25.82
C ARG A 167 -3.59 -4.80 25.69
N PRO A 168 -2.54 -5.12 26.47
CA PRO A 168 -1.86 -6.41 26.38
C PRO A 168 -2.78 -7.63 26.47
N GLU A 169 -3.84 -7.55 27.28
CA GLU A 169 -4.81 -8.64 27.48
C GLU A 169 -5.62 -8.93 26.21
N VAL A 170 -5.96 -7.88 25.45
CA VAL A 170 -6.70 -7.98 24.18
C VAL A 170 -5.75 -8.39 23.06
N ALA A 171 -4.57 -7.78 23.00
CA ALA A 171 -3.54 -8.08 22.00
C ALA A 171 -3.19 -9.57 21.97
N GLY A 172 -3.05 -10.21 23.14
CA GLY A 172 -2.77 -11.65 23.23
C GLY A 172 -3.83 -12.55 22.57
N LYS A 173 -5.07 -12.06 22.43
CA LYS A 173 -6.23 -12.76 21.82
C LYS A 173 -6.49 -12.35 20.37
N VAL A 174 -5.79 -11.33 19.87
CA VAL A 174 -5.93 -10.82 18.51
C VAL A 174 -4.82 -11.36 17.60
N ARG A 175 -5.18 -11.61 16.36
CA ARG A 175 -4.30 -12.02 15.27
C ARG A 175 -4.52 -11.11 14.08
N LEU A 176 -3.47 -10.78 13.34
CA LEU A 176 -3.54 -9.83 12.24
C LEU A 176 -3.30 -10.53 10.90
N LEU A 177 -4.23 -10.35 9.96
CA LEU A 177 -4.08 -10.78 8.57
C LEU A 177 -4.18 -9.55 7.68
N THR A 178 -3.07 -9.10 7.10
CA THR A 178 -3.08 -8.01 6.11
C THR A 178 -2.91 -8.56 4.71
N HIS A 179 -3.51 -7.89 3.73
CA HIS A 179 -3.36 -8.28 2.33
C HIS A 179 -3.50 -7.08 1.41
N GLY A 180 -2.72 -7.09 0.32
CA GLY A 180 -2.56 -5.92 -0.53
C GLY A 180 -2.10 -4.70 0.28
N SER A 181 -1.22 -4.87 1.26
CA SER A 181 -0.93 -3.80 2.23
C SER A 181 -0.01 -2.70 1.68
N PRO A 182 -0.43 -1.42 1.68
CA PRO A 182 0.41 -0.30 1.29
C PRO A 182 1.32 0.20 2.43
N LEU A 183 1.41 -0.53 3.55
CA LEU A 183 2.15 -0.12 4.76
C LEU A 183 3.59 0.27 4.44
N ARG A 184 4.37 -0.59 3.76
CA ARG A 184 5.75 -0.26 3.39
C ARG A 184 5.83 0.70 2.20
N ARG A 185 5.08 0.42 1.13
CA ARG A 185 5.23 1.09 -0.17
C ARG A 185 4.76 2.55 -0.15
N LEU A 186 3.74 2.86 0.64
CA LEU A 186 3.14 4.20 0.70
C LEU A 186 3.32 4.82 2.08
N TYR A 187 2.81 4.17 3.13
CA TYR A 187 2.70 4.80 4.44
C TYR A 187 4.06 4.97 5.13
N ALA A 188 4.92 3.96 5.13
CA ALA A 188 6.27 4.05 5.69
C ALA A 188 7.15 5.00 4.88
N ALA A 189 6.95 5.09 3.57
CA ALA A 189 7.73 5.96 2.69
C ALA A 189 7.41 7.44 2.89
N PHE A 190 6.12 7.81 3.03
CA PHE A 190 5.69 9.19 3.17
C PHE A 190 5.48 9.64 4.63
N PHE A 191 5.24 8.68 5.54
CA PHE A 191 4.94 8.92 6.96
C PHE A 191 5.75 8.01 7.89
N PRO A 192 7.09 8.01 7.79
CA PRO A 192 7.96 7.10 8.55
C PRO A 192 7.87 7.29 10.08
N ALA A 193 7.41 8.44 10.56
CA ALA A 193 7.19 8.67 11.99
C ALA A 193 6.09 7.77 12.58
N TYR A 194 5.11 7.36 11.77
CA TYR A 194 3.96 6.56 12.21
C TYR A 194 4.07 5.09 11.78
N PHE A 195 4.57 4.85 10.57
CA PHE A 195 4.66 3.49 9.98
C PHE A 195 6.10 3.12 9.61
N GLY A 196 7.10 3.73 10.26
CA GLY A 196 8.49 3.37 10.07
C GLY A 196 8.84 1.99 10.63
N PRO A 197 10.09 1.54 10.45
CA PRO A 197 10.52 0.20 10.86
C PRO A 197 10.23 -0.12 12.34
N ALA A 198 10.41 0.84 13.24
CA ALA A 198 10.15 0.65 14.68
C ALA A 198 8.66 0.42 14.98
N ALA A 199 7.76 1.19 14.36
CA ALA A 199 6.32 1.05 14.55
C ALA A 199 5.80 -0.28 13.98
N LEU A 200 6.29 -0.67 12.80
CA LEU A 200 5.91 -1.96 12.18
C LEU A 200 6.47 -3.15 12.98
N ALA A 201 7.69 -3.04 13.51
CA ALA A 201 8.23 -4.04 14.43
C ALA A 201 7.36 -4.14 15.71
N ALA A 202 6.93 -3.01 16.27
CA ALA A 202 6.01 -3.03 17.42
C ALA A 202 4.69 -3.73 17.11
N VAL A 203 4.12 -3.57 15.90
CA VAL A 203 2.92 -4.32 15.47
C VAL A 203 3.20 -5.83 15.47
N ARG A 204 4.29 -6.26 14.83
CA ARG A 204 4.72 -7.67 14.77
C ARG A 204 4.93 -8.25 16.18
N ASP A 205 5.51 -7.47 17.08
CA ASP A 205 5.82 -7.94 18.43
C ASP A 205 4.57 -7.93 19.34
N THR A 206 3.50 -7.22 18.96
CA THR A 206 2.23 -7.13 19.72
C THR A 206 1.25 -8.25 19.38
N VAL A 207 1.17 -8.65 18.11
CA VAL A 207 0.25 -9.70 17.64
C VAL A 207 0.91 -10.62 16.61
N SER A 208 0.52 -11.88 16.59
CA SER A 208 0.89 -12.76 15.47
C SER A 208 0.24 -12.24 14.19
N TRP A 209 1.08 -12.07 13.16
CA TRP A 209 0.76 -11.32 11.96
C TRP A 209 1.19 -12.09 10.71
N ILE A 210 0.27 -12.21 9.76
CA ILE A 210 0.58 -12.61 8.38
C ILE A 210 0.20 -11.47 7.43
N ASN A 211 1.10 -11.12 6.52
CA ASN A 211 0.87 -10.21 5.42
C ASN A 211 0.96 -10.96 4.08
N LEU A 212 -0.16 -11.05 3.36
CA LEU A 212 -0.21 -11.62 2.02
C LEU A 212 0.09 -10.54 0.98
N TYR A 213 1.04 -10.82 0.10
CA TYR A 213 1.39 -9.90 -0.98
C TYR A 213 1.62 -10.61 -2.30
N ARG A 214 1.29 -9.92 -3.39
CA ARG A 214 1.58 -10.33 -4.77
C ARG A 214 2.59 -9.37 -5.38
N LEU A 215 3.41 -9.86 -6.30
CA LEU A 215 4.34 -9.00 -7.05
C LEU A 215 3.66 -8.23 -8.19
N SER A 216 2.51 -8.71 -8.66
CA SER A 216 1.64 -8.02 -9.60
C SER A 216 0.87 -6.85 -8.98
N ASP A 217 0.74 -6.78 -7.64
CA ASP A 217 0.01 -5.71 -6.99
C ASP A 217 0.83 -4.41 -7.02
N PRO A 218 0.35 -3.31 -7.63
CA PRO A 218 1.09 -2.05 -7.69
C PRO A 218 0.97 -1.24 -6.40
N ILE A 219 0.06 -1.58 -5.49
CA ILE A 219 -0.20 -0.82 -4.26
C ILE A 219 0.33 -1.60 -3.06
N GLY A 220 -0.14 -2.84 -2.92
CA GLY A 220 0.24 -3.76 -1.87
C GLY A 220 1.65 -4.32 -2.05
N GLY A 221 2.29 -4.73 -0.97
CA GLY A 221 3.61 -5.35 -1.05
C GLY A 221 4.05 -5.97 0.27
N PRO A 222 5.29 -6.50 0.32
CA PRO A 222 5.85 -6.98 1.58
C PRO A 222 6.09 -5.80 2.52
N VAL A 223 5.92 -6.02 3.82
CA VAL A 223 6.04 -5.03 4.89
C VAL A 223 7.49 -4.86 5.34
N PHE A 224 8.21 -5.95 5.57
CA PHE A 224 9.53 -5.91 6.22
C PHE A 224 10.67 -6.01 5.23
N CYS A 225 10.63 -6.99 4.33
CA CYS A 225 11.72 -7.26 3.42
C CYS A 225 11.23 -7.39 1.98
N ARG A 226 11.98 -6.85 1.02
CA ARG A 226 11.79 -7.24 -0.38
C ARG A 226 12.21 -8.70 -0.51
N THR A 227 11.26 -9.59 -0.61
CA THR A 227 11.52 -11.01 -0.84
C THR A 227 11.64 -11.28 -2.34
N ASP A 228 12.70 -11.95 -2.74
CA ASP A 228 12.79 -12.59 -4.05
C ASP A 228 11.93 -13.86 -3.99
N PRO A 229 10.88 -14.00 -4.81
CA PRO A 229 9.99 -15.16 -4.79
C PRO A 229 10.71 -16.47 -5.20
N PHE A 230 11.89 -16.38 -5.81
CA PHE A 230 12.71 -17.52 -6.21
C PHE A 230 13.81 -17.85 -5.20
N ALA A 231 14.04 -16.98 -4.22
CA ALA A 231 15.00 -17.22 -3.16
C ALA A 231 14.30 -17.90 -1.96
N PRO A 232 15.04 -18.65 -1.13
CA PRO A 232 14.54 -19.10 0.15
C PRO A 232 14.03 -17.91 0.97
N PRO A 233 12.98 -18.09 1.80
CA PRO A 233 12.49 -17.04 2.69
C PRO A 233 13.62 -16.45 3.53
N ALA A 234 13.66 -15.12 3.63
CA ALA A 234 14.66 -14.45 4.45
C ALA A 234 14.53 -14.88 5.92
N PRO A 235 15.63 -15.16 6.63
CA PRO A 235 15.58 -15.52 8.05
C PRO A 235 14.89 -14.41 8.86
N GLY A 236 13.88 -14.77 9.65
CA GLY A 236 13.15 -13.83 10.50
C GLY A 236 12.04 -13.01 9.82
N ASN A 237 11.68 -13.32 8.57
CA ASN A 237 10.46 -12.79 7.95
C ASN A 237 9.35 -13.84 7.94
N ASP A 238 8.69 -14.01 9.08
CA ASP A 238 7.52 -14.88 9.27
C ASP A 238 6.19 -14.18 8.91
N VAL A 239 6.22 -12.85 8.81
CA VAL A 239 5.05 -12.03 8.49
C VAL A 239 4.71 -12.09 7.00
N ASP A 240 5.64 -11.75 6.12
CA ASP A 240 5.33 -11.59 4.69
C ASP A 240 5.27 -12.94 3.96
N ARG A 241 4.09 -13.28 3.42
CA ARG A 241 3.87 -14.46 2.59
C ARG A 241 3.55 -14.07 1.15
N PHE A 242 4.33 -14.63 0.24
CA PHE A 242 4.17 -14.43 -1.20
C PHE A 242 2.98 -15.23 -1.73
N CYS A 243 2.12 -14.55 -2.50
CA CYS A 243 1.03 -15.15 -3.26
C CYS A 243 1.33 -15.06 -4.75
N TRP A 244 1.22 -16.18 -5.45
CA TRP A 244 1.32 -16.22 -6.91
C TRP A 244 0.13 -15.47 -7.53
N ASP A 245 0.39 -14.64 -8.54
CA ASP A 245 -0.65 -13.97 -9.31
C ASP A 245 -0.15 -13.69 -10.74
N PRO A 246 -0.82 -14.23 -11.77
CA PRO A 246 -1.98 -15.13 -11.69
C PRO A 246 -1.64 -16.49 -11.07
N ASP A 247 -2.66 -17.24 -10.67
CA ASP A 247 -2.52 -18.63 -10.24
C ASP A 247 -1.76 -19.44 -11.30
N ARG A 248 -0.90 -20.36 -10.86
CA ARG A 248 -0.11 -21.19 -11.78
C ARG A 248 -1.04 -22.13 -12.54
N PRO A 249 -1.09 -22.07 -13.89
CA PRO A 249 -1.97 -22.91 -14.66
C PRO A 249 -1.55 -24.38 -14.57
N GLY A 250 -2.52 -25.29 -14.58
CA GLY A 250 -2.25 -26.71 -14.78
C GLY A 250 -1.72 -26.99 -16.20
N PRO A 251 -1.11 -28.16 -16.44
CA PRO A 251 -0.57 -28.50 -17.77
C PRO A 251 -1.63 -28.36 -18.88
N GLY A 252 -1.33 -27.55 -19.90
CA GLY A 252 -2.20 -27.33 -21.06
C GLY A 252 -3.38 -26.37 -20.84
N LEU A 253 -3.54 -25.79 -19.64
CA LEU A 253 -4.57 -24.79 -19.37
C LEU A 253 -4.09 -23.37 -19.75
N PRO A 254 -5.01 -22.47 -20.17
CA PRO A 254 -4.65 -21.08 -20.44
C PRO A 254 -4.22 -20.36 -19.16
N LEU A 255 -3.36 -19.36 -19.31
CA LEU A 255 -2.94 -18.50 -18.20
C LEU A 255 -4.16 -17.73 -17.64
N PRO A 256 -4.46 -17.83 -16.34
CA PRO A 256 -5.54 -17.07 -15.73
C PRO A 256 -5.27 -15.55 -15.75
N GLU A 257 -6.33 -14.77 -15.58
CA GLU A 257 -6.18 -13.32 -15.44
C GLU A 257 -5.48 -12.94 -14.13
N THR A 258 -4.57 -11.98 -14.22
CA THR A 258 -3.92 -11.37 -13.05
C THR A 258 -4.94 -10.58 -12.23
N ARG A 259 -5.01 -10.83 -10.93
CA ARG A 259 -5.97 -10.20 -10.00
C ARG A 259 -5.46 -8.87 -9.41
N TRP A 260 -4.17 -8.57 -9.55
CA TRP A 260 -3.53 -7.32 -9.12
C TRP A 260 -3.80 -7.05 -7.62
N HIS A 261 -4.35 -5.88 -7.29
CA HIS A 261 -4.66 -5.43 -5.93
C HIS A 261 -5.96 -6.01 -5.34
N SER A 262 -6.70 -6.84 -6.08
CA SER A 262 -8.05 -7.27 -5.69
C SER A 262 -8.16 -8.78 -5.48
N GLY A 263 -9.18 -9.22 -4.74
CA GLY A 263 -9.55 -10.63 -4.67
C GLY A 263 -8.56 -11.51 -3.90
N TYR A 264 -7.79 -10.96 -2.97
CA TYR A 264 -6.90 -11.75 -2.10
C TYR A 264 -7.67 -12.83 -1.32
N TRP A 265 -8.88 -12.51 -0.85
CA TRP A 265 -9.77 -13.43 -0.12
C TRP A 265 -10.36 -14.56 -0.96
N LEU A 266 -10.10 -14.58 -2.27
CA LEU A 266 -10.50 -15.66 -3.17
C LEU A 266 -9.35 -16.64 -3.44
N ASP A 267 -8.13 -16.32 -2.99
CA ASP A 267 -6.97 -17.19 -3.22
C ASP A 267 -6.80 -18.18 -2.05
N PRO A 268 -6.37 -19.43 -2.31
CA PRO A 268 -6.09 -20.40 -1.26
C PRO A 268 -5.13 -19.91 -0.15
N PRO A 269 -4.06 -19.13 -0.44
CA PRO A 269 -3.21 -18.54 0.60
C PRO A 269 -3.93 -17.69 1.65
N TYR A 270 -5.11 -17.14 1.36
CA TYR A 270 -5.91 -16.41 2.34
C TYR A 270 -6.53 -17.35 3.37
N GLU A 271 -7.11 -18.46 2.92
CA GLU A 271 -7.64 -19.50 3.80
C GLU A 271 -6.52 -20.14 4.62
N ASP A 272 -5.39 -20.50 3.98
CA ASP A 272 -4.21 -21.04 4.67
C ASP A 272 -3.68 -20.11 5.77
N ALA A 273 -3.69 -18.79 5.51
CA ALA A 273 -3.27 -17.80 6.49
C ALA A 273 -4.29 -17.65 7.62
N LEU A 274 -5.59 -17.72 7.31
CA LEU A 274 -6.65 -17.66 8.31
C LEU A 274 -6.59 -18.86 9.25
N ASP A 275 -6.43 -20.07 8.70
CA ASP A 275 -6.31 -21.32 9.48
C ASP A 275 -5.05 -21.32 10.33
N CYS A 276 -3.94 -20.78 9.82
CA CYS A 276 -2.70 -20.63 10.58
C CYS A 276 -2.85 -19.68 11.78
N LEU A 277 -3.66 -18.61 11.65
CA LEU A 277 -3.89 -17.63 12.72
C LEU A 277 -4.99 -18.05 13.69
N ALA A 278 -5.96 -18.83 13.22
CA ALA A 278 -7.09 -19.33 14.00
C ALA A 278 -7.20 -20.86 13.88
N PRO A 279 -6.21 -21.63 14.39
CA PRO A 279 -6.26 -23.08 14.34
C PRO A 279 -7.51 -23.57 15.09
N ALA A 280 -8.18 -24.58 14.53
CA ALA A 280 -9.37 -25.15 15.14
C ALA A 280 -9.07 -25.56 16.60
N ALA A 281 -10.01 -25.27 17.50
CA ALA A 281 -9.89 -25.59 18.93
C ALA A 281 -9.80 -27.12 19.13
N GLY A 282 -8.57 -27.65 19.11
CA GLY A 282 -8.30 -29.08 19.20
C GLY A 282 -6.90 -29.52 18.72
N GLU A 283 -6.21 -28.73 17.89
CA GLU A 283 -4.94 -29.17 17.29
C GLU A 283 -3.68 -28.80 18.09
N SER A 284 -3.78 -27.95 19.10
CA SER A 284 -2.62 -27.55 19.93
C SER A 284 -2.07 -28.66 20.85
N GLY A 285 -2.60 -29.89 20.77
CA GLY A 285 -2.20 -31.03 21.62
C GLY A 285 -1.37 -32.12 20.94
N ALA A 286 -1.07 -32.04 19.63
CA ALA A 286 -0.53 -33.19 18.89
C ALA A 286 0.84 -32.98 18.21
N GLN A 287 1.55 -31.88 18.46
CA GLN A 287 2.94 -31.72 17.98
C GLN A 287 3.91 -31.46 19.13
N ALA A 288 4.01 -32.45 20.00
CA ALA A 288 5.22 -32.70 20.78
C ALA A 288 5.63 -34.15 20.53
N GLN A 289 6.45 -34.40 19.51
CA GLN A 289 7.25 -35.62 19.43
C GLN A 289 8.64 -35.30 18.85
N VAL A 290 9.62 -35.38 19.76
CA VAL A 290 11.04 -35.77 19.67
C VAL A 290 11.87 -35.24 18.50
#